data_AF-A0A7S9D491-F1
#
_entry.id   AF-A0A7S9D491-F1
#
_cell.length_a   1.000
_cell.length_b   1.000
_cell.length_c   1.000
_cell.angle_alpha   90.00
_cell.angle_beta   90.00
_cell.angle_gamma   90.00
#
_symmetry.space_group_name_H-M   'P 1'
#
loop_
_entity.id
_entity.type
_entity.pdbx_description
1 polymer ?
#
loop_
_entity_poly.entity_id
_entity_poly.type
_entity_poly.pdbx_seq_one_letter_code
_entity_poly.pdbx_strand_id
1 'polypeptide(L)' 'MAVGKFLWGVVLAILFLYFLVAFVGNASRSPGVKYNWLGVLLSFSTIGLAIYLVFFRQL' A
#
# COMPACT_ATOMS: atom_id res chain seq x y z
N MET A 1 13.40 -10.50 18.03
CA MET A 1 12.22 -10.85 17.21
C MET A 1 11.38 -9.61 16.82
N ALA A 2 11.11 -8.67 17.75
CA ALA A 2 10.33 -7.46 17.46
C ALA A 2 11.01 -6.44 16.51
N VAL A 3 12.32 -6.17 16.71
CA VAL A 3 13.05 -5.17 15.91
C VAL A 3 13.15 -5.57 14.43
N GLY A 4 13.48 -6.83 14.13
CA GLY A 4 13.55 -7.31 12.75
C GLY A 4 12.19 -7.26 12.03
N LYS A 5 11.11 -7.62 12.74
CA LYS A 5 9.74 -7.54 12.22
C LYS A 5 9.33 -6.10 11.93
N PHE A 6 9.68 -5.17 12.82
CA PHE A 6 9.45 -3.74 12.63
C PHE A 6 10.22 -3.18 11.43
N LEU A 7 11.52 -3.50 11.29
CA LEU A 7 12.33 -3.08 10.14
C LEU A 7 11.74 -3.57 8.82
N TRP A 8 11.35 -4.85 8.75
CA TRP A 8 10.68 -5.39 7.55
C TRP A 8 9.34 -4.70 7.28
N GLY A 9 8.55 -4.42 8.32
CA GLY A 9 7.32 -3.64 8.20
C GLY A 9 7.53 -2.25 7.60
N VAL A 10 8.58 -1.55 8.03
CA VAL A 10 8.95 -0.23 7.50
C VAL A 10 9.36 -0.33 6.02
N VAL A 11 10.19 -1.31 5.66
CA VAL A 11 10.59 -1.54 4.27
C VAL A 11 9.37 -1.81 3.39
N LEU A 12 8.46 -2.68 3.80
CA LEU A 12 7.23 -2.96 3.06
C LEU A 12 6.32 -1.73 2.97
N ALA A 13 6.20 -0.94 4.03
CA ALA A 13 5.40 0.27 4.02
C ALA A 13 5.94 1.31 3.03
N ILE A 14 7.26 1.47 2.94
CA ILE A 14 7.90 2.38 1.96
C ILE A 14 7.67 1.89 0.53
N LEU A 15 7.87 0.59 0.27
CA LEU A 15 7.62 0.01 -1.05
C LEU A 15 6.15 0.16 -1.45
N PHE A 16 5.23 -0.11 -0.52
CA PHE A 16 3.80 0.05 -0.72
C PHE A 16 3.44 1.50 -1.08
N LEU A 17 4.00 2.48 -0.35
CA LEU A 17 3.78 3.89 -0.63
C LEU A 17 4.32 4.29 -2.01
N TYR A 18 5.50 3.79 -2.38
CA TYR A 18 6.08 4.01 -3.71
C TYR A 18 5.16 3.48 -4.82
N PHE A 19 4.64 2.25 -4.67
CA PHE A 19 3.71 1.67 -5.64
C PHE A 19 2.39 2.43 -5.72
N LEU A 20 1.84 2.90 -4.59
CA LEU A 20 0.64 3.73 -4.56
C LEU A 20 0.84 5.01 -5.37
N VAL A 21 1.94 5.74 -5.13
CA VAL A 21 2.25 6.99 -5.84
C VAL A 21 2.48 6.73 -7.33
N ALA A 22 3.26 5.69 -7.68
CA ALA A 22 3.49 5.31 -9.06
C ALA A 22 2.20 4.93 -9.79
N PHE A 23 1.31 4.18 -9.13
CA PHE A 23 0.00 3.82 -9.66
C PHE A 23 -0.85 5.06 -9.94
N VAL A 24 -0.98 5.98 -8.96
CA VAL A 24 -1.77 7.20 -9.13
C VAL A 24 -1.20 8.07 -10.26
N GLY A 25 0.12 8.21 -10.34
CA GLY A 25 0.80 8.95 -11.40
C GLY A 25 0.55 8.36 -12.80
N ASN A 26 0.64 7.04 -12.93
CA ASN A 26 0.37 6.35 -14.19
C ASN A 26 -1.12 6.36 -14.58
N ALA A 27 -2.01 6.16 -13.60
CA ALA A 27 -3.46 6.22 -13.81
C ALA A 27 -3.89 7.62 -14.29
N SER A 28 -3.31 8.68 -13.71
CA SER A 28 -3.57 10.07 -14.14
C SER A 28 -3.06 10.36 -15.55
N ARG A 29 -1.99 9.70 -16.00
CA ARG A 29 -1.42 9.83 -17.35
C ARG A 29 -2.13 8.98 -18.41
N SER A 30 -3.04 8.09 -18.00
CA SER A 30 -3.82 7.24 -18.90
C SER A 30 -5.32 7.57 -18.81
N PRO A 31 -5.76 8.73 -19.35
CA PRO A 31 -7.14 9.19 -19.25
C PRO A 31 -8.14 8.27 -19.99
N GLY A 32 -7.65 7.35 -20.84
CA GLY A 32 -8.48 6.37 -21.54
C GLY A 32 -8.94 5.19 -20.67
N VAL A 33 -8.38 5.01 -19.47
CA VAL A 33 -8.75 3.92 -18.56
C VAL A 33 -9.65 4.44 -17.45
N LYS A 34 -10.91 3.99 -17.43
CA LYS A 34 -11.83 4.26 -16.32
C LYS A 34 -11.47 3.38 -15.11
N TYR A 35 -10.75 3.96 -14.15
CA TYR A 35 -10.52 3.32 -12.87
C TYR A 35 -11.73 3.48 -11.95
N ASN A 36 -12.14 2.40 -11.28
CA ASN A 36 -13.04 2.50 -10.14
C ASN A 36 -12.24 3.01 -8.93
N TRP A 37 -12.15 4.34 -8.78
CA TRP A 37 -11.36 4.99 -7.73
C TRP A 37 -11.72 4.54 -6.31
N LEU A 38 -13.00 4.24 -6.06
CA LEU A 38 -13.43 3.68 -4.78
C LEU A 38 -12.87 2.26 -4.58
N GLY A 39 -12.95 1.41 -5.60
CA GLY A 39 -12.37 0.07 -5.56
C GLY A 39 -10.84 0.09 -5.39
N VAL A 40 -10.17 1.01 -6.09
CA VAL A 40 -8.73 1.25 -5.96
C VAL A 40 -8.38 1.66 -4.52
N LEU A 41 -9.08 2.67 -3.98
CA LEU A 41 -8.86 3.16 -2.62
C LEU A 41 -9.03 2.04 -1.60
N LEU A 42 -10.15 1.29 -1.66
CA LEU A 42 -10.42 0.17 -0.76
C LEU A 42 -9.36 -0.93 -0.87
N SER A 43 -8.88 -1.23 -2.08
CA SER A 43 -7.85 -2.25 -2.30
C SER A 43 -6.53 -1.84 -1.65
N PHE A 44 -6.07 -0.61 -1.91
CA PHE A 44 -4.85 -0.09 -1.29
C PHE A 44 -5.00 0.01 0.24
N SER A 45 -6.14 0.50 0.75
CA SER A 45 -6.40 0.55 2.20
C SER A 45 -6.37 -0.84 2.84
N THR A 46 -6.91 -1.86 2.17
CA THR A 46 -6.90 -3.26 2.67
C THR A 46 -5.48 -3.80 2.76
N ILE A 47 -4.66 -3.57 1.73
CA ILE A 47 -3.25 -4.01 1.71
C ILE A 47 -2.46 -3.27 2.79
N GLY A 48 -2.60 -1.94 2.90
CA GLY A 48 -1.95 -1.14 3.92
C GLY A 48 -2.34 -1.58 5.33
N LEU A 49 -3.63 -1.88 5.55
CA LEU A 49 -4.12 -2.43 6.81
C LEU A 49 -3.52 -3.81 7.11
N ALA A 50 -3.37 -4.69 6.10
CA ALA A 50 -2.73 -5.98 6.29
C ALA A 50 -1.25 -5.86 6.67
N ILE A 51 -0.51 -4.91 6.07
CA ILE A 51 0.88 -4.61 6.44
C ILE A 51 0.94 -4.13 7.90
N TYR A 52 0.06 -3.19 8.27
CA TYR A 52 -0.03 -2.70 9.65
C TYR A 52 -0.36 -3.84 10.64
N LEU A 53 -1.37 -4.61 10.27
CA LEU A 53 -1.77 -5.94 10.77
C LEU A 53 -0.58 -6.79 11.18
N VAL A 54 0.10 -7.26 10.15
CA VAL A 54 1.10 -8.29 10.27
C VAL A 54 2.34 -7.77 10.98
N PHE A 55 2.80 -6.55 10.68
CA PHE A 55 4.12 -6.10 11.08
C PHE A 55 4.17 -5.21 12.33
N PHE A 56 3.11 -4.42 12.60
CA PHE A 56 3.14 -3.38 13.63
C PHE A 56 2.20 -3.66 14.79
N ARG A 57 1.01 -4.20 14.53
CA ARG A 57 0.04 -4.55 15.57
C ARG A 57 0.00 -6.07 15.70
N GLN A 58 0.84 -6.63 16.59
CA GLN A 58 0.84 -8.06 16.92
C GLN A 58 -0.54 -8.53 17.41
N LEU A 59 -1.43 -8.86 16.47
CA LEU A 59 -2.59 -9.72 16.69
C LEU A 59 -2.14 -11.18 16.68
#